data_AF-A0A951JVV5-F1
#
_entry.id   AF-A0A951JVV5-F1
#
_cell.length_a   1.000
_cell.length_b   1.000
_cell.length_c   1.000
_cell.angle_alpha   90.00
_cell.angle_beta   90.00
_cell.angle_gamma   90.00
#
_symmetry.space_group_name_H-M   'P 1'
#
loop_
_entity.id
_entity.type
_entity.pdbx_description
1 polymer ?
#
loop_
_entity_poly.entity_id
_entity_poly.type
_entity_poly.pdbx_seq_one_letter_code
_entity_poly.pdbx_strand_id
1 'polypeptide(L)'
;MDVWVIVVVIALCLVAVAAYLGMRSRRANGSRRLKQQFGDEYERTVAQTSDRTAAEQELERRVERHERLDITKLSDEERERYANEWRDVQRRFVDEPERTLGDADRLITQAMRDRGYPTEHYDQKIEDLSVEHAATLDAYREAHDITERHERDGVSTDELRRAMQRYRAIFEDIVETRTTTKE
;
A
#
# COMPACT_ATOMS: atom_id res chain seq x y z
N MET A 1 -57.35 16.31 8.61
CA MET A 1 -56.12 16.29 7.79
C MET A 1 -56.54 16.12 6.35
N ASP A 2 -56.32 17.14 5.53
CA ASP A 2 -56.66 17.06 4.11
C ASP A 2 -55.82 15.97 3.45
N VAL A 3 -56.45 15.18 2.58
CA VAL A 3 -55.82 14.09 1.82
C VAL A 3 -54.50 14.54 1.17
N TRP A 4 -54.44 15.80 0.77
CA TRP A 4 -53.25 16.41 0.18
C TRP A 4 -52.04 16.46 1.12
N VAL A 5 -52.25 16.71 2.43
CA VAL A 5 -51.19 16.70 3.44
C VAL A 5 -50.60 15.29 3.59
N ILE A 6 -51.45 14.26 3.56
CA ILE A 6 -51.02 12.86 3.64
C ILE A 6 -50.14 12.50 2.43
N VAL A 7 -50.54 12.93 1.22
CA VAL A 7 -49.79 12.69 -0.02
C VAL A 7 -48.40 13.34 0.02
N VAL A 8 -48.30 14.59 0.49
CA VAL A 8 -47.02 15.29 0.60
C VAL A 8 -46.09 14.63 1.61
N VAL A 9 -46.60 14.21 2.76
CA VAL A 9 -45.79 13.52 3.78
C VAL A 9 -45.26 12.19 3.25
N ILE A 10 -46.09 11.41 2.55
CA ILE A 10 -45.66 10.16 1.92
C ILE A 10 -44.58 10.41 0.87
N ALA A 11 -44.75 11.43 0.02
CA ALA A 11 -43.75 11.78 -0.99
C ALA A 11 -42.40 12.18 -0.37
N LEU A 12 -42.40 12.99 0.69
CA LEU A 12 -41.19 13.36 1.44
C LEU A 12 -40.50 12.14 2.07
N CYS A 13 -41.28 11.24 2.68
CA CYS A 13 -40.75 9.99 3.23
C CYS A 13 -40.11 9.11 2.15
N LEU A 14 -40.73 8.99 0.98
CA LEU A 14 -40.18 8.21 -0.14
C LEU A 14 -38.86 8.79 -0.66
N VAL A 15 -38.77 10.12 -0.78
CA VAL A 15 -37.52 10.79 -1.19
C VAL A 15 -36.41 10.58 -0.15
N ALA A 16 -36.73 10.71 1.14
CA ALA A 16 -35.77 10.47 2.21
C ALA A 16 -35.26 9.02 2.23
N VAL A 17 -36.15 8.04 2.04
CA VAL A 17 -35.80 6.61 1.96
C VAL A 17 -34.94 6.34 0.73
N ALA A 18 -35.31 6.87 -0.44
CA ALA A 18 -34.53 6.72 -1.67
C ALA A 18 -33.12 7.32 -1.53
N ALA A 19 -32.99 8.51 -0.93
CA ALA A 19 -31.71 9.14 -0.64
C ALA A 19 -30.87 8.29 0.34
N TYR A 20 -31.47 7.79 1.41
CA TYR A 20 -30.81 6.90 2.38
C TYR A 20 -30.31 5.60 1.73
N LEU A 21 -31.15 4.92 0.95
CA LEU A 21 -30.78 3.70 0.23
C LEU A 21 -29.70 3.96 -0.82
N GLY A 22 -29.75 5.10 -1.52
CA GLY A 22 -28.74 5.53 -2.48
C GLY A 22 -27.38 5.77 -1.83
N MET A 23 -27.33 6.48 -0.71
CA MET A 23 -26.11 6.70 0.06
C MET A 23 -25.54 5.38 0.61
N ARG A 24 -26.40 4.49 1.12
CA ARG A 24 -25.99 3.18 1.64
C ARG A 24 -25.39 2.29 0.56
N SER A 25 -26.00 2.24 -0.61
CA SER A 25 -25.51 1.45 -1.75
C SER A 25 -24.18 1.97 -2.28
N ARG A 26 -24.02 3.29 -2.40
CA ARG A 26 -22.73 3.90 -2.79
C ARG A 26 -21.62 3.56 -1.80
N ARG A 27 -21.90 3.66 -0.50
CA ARG A 27 -20.95 3.34 0.57
C ARG A 27 -20.58 1.85 0.59
N ALA A 28 -21.56 0.96 0.43
CA ALA A 28 -21.32 -0.48 0.36
C ALA A 28 -20.44 -0.87 -0.85
N ASN A 29 -20.64 -0.23 -1.99
CA ASN A 29 -19.83 -0.47 -3.19
C ASN A 29 -18.42 0.11 -3.06
N GLY A 30 -18.27 1.32 -2.49
CA GLY A 30 -16.97 1.93 -2.23
C GLY A 30 -16.13 1.08 -1.27
N SER A 31 -16.73 0.62 -0.17
CA SER A 31 -16.07 -0.24 0.79
C SER A 31 -15.59 -1.58 0.20
N ARG A 32 -16.41 -2.21 -0.65
CA ARG A 32 -16.00 -3.44 -1.36
C ARG A 32 -14.82 -3.19 -2.29
N ARG A 33 -14.80 -2.07 -3.00
CA ARG A 33 -13.69 -1.67 -3.87
C ARG A 33 -12.41 -1.46 -3.07
N LEU A 34 -12.47 -0.71 -1.97
CA LEU A 34 -11.32 -0.50 -1.08
C LEU A 34 -10.81 -1.82 -0.51
N LYS A 35 -11.71 -2.68 -0.01
CA LYS A 35 -11.31 -4.00 0.49
C LYS A 35 -10.68 -4.87 -0.59
N GLN A 36 -11.17 -4.82 -1.82
CA GLN A 36 -10.59 -5.56 -2.94
C GLN A 36 -9.21 -5.04 -3.34
N GLN A 37 -9.01 -3.72 -3.31
CA GLN A 37 -7.76 -3.07 -3.68
C GLN A 37 -6.67 -3.22 -2.60
N PHE A 38 -7.02 -2.93 -1.35
CA PHE A 38 -6.08 -2.89 -0.23
C PHE A 38 -5.94 -4.24 0.50
N GLY A 39 -6.90 -5.16 0.35
CA GLY A 39 -6.83 -6.48 0.98
C GLY A 39 -6.65 -6.40 2.50
N ASP A 40 -5.57 -6.99 3.01
CA ASP A 40 -5.24 -7.00 4.44
C ASP A 40 -4.94 -5.59 5.00
N GLU A 41 -4.47 -4.67 4.15
CA GLU A 41 -4.25 -3.27 4.55
C GLU A 41 -5.56 -2.55 4.89
N TYR A 42 -6.68 -2.94 4.25
CA TYR A 42 -8.00 -2.43 4.61
C TYR A 42 -8.33 -2.81 6.06
N GLU A 43 -8.19 -4.09 6.41
CA GLU A 43 -8.50 -4.59 7.74
C GLU A 43 -7.56 -3.97 8.79
N ARG A 44 -6.28 -3.80 8.45
CA ARG A 44 -5.29 -3.10 9.29
C ARG A 44 -5.68 -1.65 9.55
N THR A 45 -6.06 -0.91 8.51
CA THR A 45 -6.45 0.51 8.64
C THR A 45 -7.72 0.65 9.47
N VAL A 46 -8.70 -0.27 9.30
CA VAL A 46 -9.90 -0.33 10.14
C VAL A 46 -9.54 -0.62 11.60
N ALA A 47 -8.59 -1.52 11.86
CA ALA A 47 -8.15 -1.84 13.22
C ALA A 47 -7.38 -0.69 13.91
N GLN A 48 -6.71 0.16 13.15
CA GLN A 48 -5.92 1.30 13.66
C GLN A 48 -6.73 2.59 13.81
N THR A 49 -7.92 2.66 13.21
CA THR A 49 -8.76 3.87 13.21
C THR A 49 -9.92 3.75 14.20
N SER A 50 -10.48 4.88 14.64
CA SER A 50 -11.63 4.93 15.56
C SER A 50 -12.88 4.22 15.04
N ASP A 51 -13.14 4.30 13.73
CA ASP A 51 -14.26 3.64 13.09
C ASP A 51 -13.97 3.35 11.61
N ARG A 52 -14.81 2.49 11.02
CA ARG A 52 -14.72 2.07 9.62
C ARG A 52 -14.84 3.23 8.62
N THR A 53 -15.65 4.25 8.93
CA THR A 53 -15.84 5.38 8.03
C THR A 53 -14.56 6.20 7.91
N ALA A 54 -13.91 6.49 9.04
CA ALA A 54 -12.66 7.21 9.07
C ALA A 54 -11.54 6.43 8.36
N ALA A 55 -11.49 5.10 8.54
CA ALA A 55 -10.56 4.23 7.82
C ALA A 55 -10.77 4.27 6.30
N GLU A 56 -12.02 4.11 5.84
CA GLU A 56 -12.38 4.18 4.42
C GLU A 56 -12.01 5.55 3.81
N GLN A 57 -12.26 6.65 4.52
CA GLN A 57 -11.85 7.99 4.07
C GLN A 57 -10.33 8.13 3.96
N GLU A 58 -9.57 7.56 4.89
CA GLU A 58 -8.11 7.62 4.81
C GLU A 58 -7.58 6.84 3.61
N LEU A 59 -8.10 5.64 3.37
CA LEU A 59 -7.74 4.85 2.19
C LEU A 59 -8.12 5.57 0.89
N GLU A 60 -9.27 6.25 0.83
CA GLU A 60 -9.64 7.10 -0.30
C GLU A 60 -8.64 8.24 -0.51
N ARG A 61 -8.20 8.91 0.56
CA ARG A 61 -7.17 9.97 0.46
C ARG A 61 -5.83 9.41 -0.02
N ARG A 62 -5.45 8.19 0.36
CA ARG A 62 -4.24 7.52 -0.16
C ARG A 62 -4.34 7.30 -1.66
N VAL A 63 -5.48 6.80 -2.15
CA VAL A 63 -5.73 6.64 -3.59
C VAL A 63 -5.64 7.99 -4.30
N GLU A 64 -6.31 9.03 -3.78
CA GLU A 64 -6.26 10.37 -4.38
C GLU A 64 -4.85 10.98 -4.38
N ARG A 65 -4.04 10.74 -3.33
CA ARG A 65 -2.63 11.15 -3.29
C ARG A 65 -1.83 10.42 -4.37
N HIS A 66 -1.98 9.10 -4.42
CA HIS A 66 -1.28 8.25 -5.38
C HIS A 66 -1.61 8.60 -6.83
N GLU A 67 -2.86 8.90 -7.16
CA GLU A 67 -3.28 9.33 -8.51
C GLU A 67 -2.66 10.66 -8.96
N ARG A 68 -2.12 11.46 -8.03
CA ARG A 68 -1.39 12.71 -8.33
C ARG A 68 0.12 12.50 -8.46
N LEU A 69 0.63 11.31 -8.17
CA LEU A 69 2.04 10.98 -8.35
C LEU A 69 2.26 10.57 -9.81
N ASP A 70 3.35 11.05 -10.39
CA ASP A 70 3.79 10.65 -11.74
C ASP A 70 4.49 9.29 -11.67
N ILE A 71 3.75 8.24 -11.29
CA ILE A 71 4.30 6.90 -11.13
C ILE A 71 4.41 6.21 -12.49
N THR A 72 5.64 5.89 -12.89
CA THR A 72 5.94 5.27 -14.18
C THR A 72 6.53 3.88 -14.04
N LYS A 73 6.33 3.03 -15.05
CA LYS A 73 7.03 1.75 -15.16
C LYS A 73 8.52 2.02 -15.33
N LEU A 74 9.33 1.21 -14.65
CA LEU A 74 10.74 1.06 -15.02
C LEU A 74 10.82 0.51 -16.46
N SER A 75 11.74 1.07 -17.24
CA SER A 75 12.17 0.53 -18.54
C SER A 75 12.75 -0.88 -18.39
N ASP A 76 12.83 -1.62 -19.50
CA ASP A 76 13.39 -2.97 -19.47
C ASP A 76 14.87 -2.94 -19.06
N GLU A 77 15.61 -1.92 -19.47
CA GLU A 77 17.00 -1.69 -19.07
C GLU A 77 17.13 -1.41 -17.56
N GLU A 78 16.26 -0.57 -16.99
CA GLU A 78 16.25 -0.31 -15.55
C GLU A 78 15.89 -1.55 -14.75
N ARG A 79 14.91 -2.33 -15.20
CA ARG A 79 14.52 -3.61 -14.57
C ARG A 79 15.68 -4.59 -14.57
N GLU A 80 16.39 -4.74 -15.67
CA GLU A 80 17.56 -5.61 -15.75
C GLU A 80 18.70 -5.13 -14.85
N ARG A 81 18.96 -3.81 -14.81
CA ARG A 81 19.93 -3.20 -13.89
C ARG A 81 19.60 -3.54 -12.44
N TYR A 82 18.37 -3.27 -11.99
CA TYR A 82 17.93 -3.57 -10.63
C TYR A 82 18.01 -5.06 -10.30
N ALA A 83 17.61 -5.93 -11.22
CA ALA A 83 17.70 -7.37 -11.04
C ALA A 83 19.16 -7.85 -10.84
N ASN A 84 20.11 -7.25 -11.56
CA ASN A 84 21.53 -7.54 -11.39
C ASN A 84 22.07 -7.02 -10.05
N GLU A 85 21.74 -5.79 -9.68
CA GLU A 85 22.12 -5.22 -8.38
C GLU A 85 21.57 -6.04 -7.20
N TRP A 86 20.31 -6.50 -7.32
CA TRP A 86 19.69 -7.36 -6.31
C TRP A 86 20.42 -8.70 -6.17
N ARG A 87 20.80 -9.34 -7.28
CA ARG A 87 21.61 -10.57 -7.25
C ARG A 87 22.95 -10.35 -6.57
N ASP A 88 23.56 -9.19 -6.76
CA ASP A 88 24.83 -8.84 -6.12
C ASP A 88 24.68 -8.68 -4.60
N VAL A 89 23.61 -8.01 -4.16
CA VAL A 89 23.27 -7.91 -2.72
C VAL A 89 23.05 -9.31 -2.12
N GLN A 90 22.29 -10.17 -2.79
CA GLN A 90 22.06 -11.55 -2.34
C GLN A 90 23.34 -12.38 -2.24
N ARG A 91 24.27 -12.24 -3.20
CA ARG A 91 25.55 -12.95 -3.17
C ARG A 91 26.39 -12.53 -1.97
N ARG A 92 26.45 -11.22 -1.68
CA ARG A 92 27.21 -10.69 -0.53
C ARG A 92 26.58 -11.02 0.82
N PHE A 93 25.28 -11.31 0.87
CA PHE A 93 24.57 -11.59 2.12
C PHE A 93 25.12 -12.80 2.88
N VAL A 94 25.72 -13.76 2.17
CA VAL A 94 26.34 -14.94 2.80
C VAL A 94 27.50 -14.55 3.71
N ASP A 95 28.30 -13.57 3.28
CA ASP A 95 29.51 -13.14 3.98
C ASP A 95 29.26 -11.92 4.88
N GLU A 96 28.37 -11.01 4.46
CA GLU A 96 28.09 -9.72 5.10
C GLU A 96 26.57 -9.48 5.29
N PRO A 97 25.86 -10.32 6.07
CA PRO A 97 24.39 -10.29 6.15
C PRO A 97 23.85 -8.97 6.71
N GLU A 98 24.57 -8.37 7.66
CA GLU A 98 24.18 -7.11 8.29
C GLU A 98 24.23 -5.93 7.30
N ARG A 99 25.36 -5.80 6.61
CA ARG A 99 25.58 -4.72 5.64
C ARG A 99 24.61 -4.80 4.46
N THR A 100 24.33 -6.02 4.01
CA THR A 100 23.52 -6.25 2.81
C THR A 100 22.03 -6.03 3.02
N LEU A 101 21.50 -6.09 4.25
CA LEU A 101 20.12 -5.65 4.51
C LEU A 101 19.95 -4.14 4.26
N GLY A 102 20.91 -3.33 4.72
CA GLY A 102 20.93 -1.91 4.40
C GLY A 102 21.09 -1.66 2.89
N ASP A 103 21.88 -2.46 2.18
CA ASP A 103 21.97 -2.40 0.72
C ASP A 103 20.63 -2.72 0.05
N ALA A 104 19.90 -3.73 0.54
CA ALA A 104 18.58 -4.12 0.02
C ALA A 104 17.54 -3.01 0.22
N ASP A 105 17.45 -2.41 1.42
CA ASP A 105 16.53 -1.30 1.70
C ASP A 105 16.81 -0.09 0.80
N ARG A 106 18.09 0.24 0.60
CA ARG A 106 18.50 1.31 -0.31
C ARG A 106 18.16 1.00 -1.76
N LEU A 107 18.33 -0.24 -2.21
CA LEU A 107 18.01 -0.64 -3.58
C LEU A 107 16.49 -0.54 -3.85
N ILE A 108 15.67 -0.98 -2.90
CA ILE A 108 14.20 -0.82 -2.95
C ILE A 108 13.85 0.66 -2.99
N THR A 109 14.43 1.47 -2.10
CA THR A 109 14.18 2.91 -2.05
C THR A 109 14.57 3.60 -3.36
N GLN A 110 15.66 3.17 -4.01
CA GLN A 110 16.06 3.70 -5.31
C GLN A 110 15.06 3.30 -6.41
N ALA A 111 14.63 2.03 -6.45
CA ALA A 111 13.62 1.57 -7.40
C ALA A 111 12.28 2.30 -7.22
N MET A 112 11.88 2.58 -5.98
CA MET A 112 10.72 3.41 -5.67
C MET A 112 10.86 4.83 -6.22
N ARG A 113 12.04 5.46 -6.01
CA ARG A 113 12.33 6.81 -6.49
C ARG A 113 12.31 6.89 -8.01
N ASP A 114 12.95 5.94 -8.70
CA ASP A 114 12.99 5.88 -10.17
C ASP A 114 11.59 5.64 -10.76
N ARG A 115 10.70 4.97 -10.02
CA ARG A 115 9.28 4.86 -10.37
C ARG A 115 8.46 6.11 -10.10
N GLY A 116 8.96 7.10 -9.35
CA GLY A 116 8.24 8.33 -9.01
C GLY A 116 7.57 8.36 -7.63
N TYR A 117 7.82 7.37 -6.75
CA TYR A 117 7.33 7.41 -5.38
C TYR A 117 8.12 8.41 -4.52
N PRO A 118 7.46 9.13 -3.59
CA PRO A 118 8.17 9.88 -2.56
C PRO A 118 8.86 8.91 -1.60
N THR A 119 10.12 9.18 -1.26
CA THR A 119 10.96 8.23 -0.50
C THR A 119 11.56 8.79 0.78
N GLU A 120 11.24 10.03 1.13
CA GLU A 120 11.89 10.76 2.23
C GLU A 120 11.41 10.34 3.63
N HIS A 121 10.16 9.89 3.76
CA HIS A 121 9.56 9.50 5.04
C HIS A 121 8.98 8.09 4.96
N TYR A 122 9.34 7.24 5.92
CA TYR A 122 8.90 5.84 5.95
C TYR A 122 7.38 5.70 6.00
N ASP A 123 6.71 6.45 6.89
CA ASP A 123 5.25 6.39 6.99
C ASP A 123 4.58 6.75 5.65
N GLN A 124 5.05 7.81 4.99
CA GLN A 124 4.53 8.21 3.67
C GLN A 124 4.78 7.13 2.61
N LYS A 125 5.97 6.51 2.59
CA LYS A 125 6.28 5.38 1.70
C LYS A 125 5.27 4.24 1.88
N ILE A 126 4.96 3.89 3.12
CA ILE A 126 4.01 2.82 3.43
C ILE A 126 2.62 3.14 2.88
N GLU A 127 2.18 4.39 3.05
CA GLU A 127 0.86 4.81 2.55
C GLU A 127 0.78 4.80 1.03
N ASP A 128 1.80 5.30 0.34
CA ASP A 128 1.78 5.37 -1.12
C ASP A 128 1.96 3.98 -1.75
N LEU A 129 2.84 3.14 -1.20
CA LEU A 129 2.96 1.74 -1.62
C LEU A 129 1.68 0.95 -1.40
N SER A 130 0.89 1.27 -0.37
CA SER A 130 -0.33 0.52 -0.06
C SER A 130 -1.40 0.51 -1.15
N VAL A 131 -1.32 1.42 -2.14
CA VAL A 131 -2.30 1.53 -3.21
C VAL A 131 -2.07 0.50 -4.33
N GLU A 132 -0.81 0.25 -4.70
CA GLU A 132 -0.43 -0.70 -5.76
C GLU A 132 0.20 -1.99 -5.22
N HIS A 133 0.87 -1.92 -4.06
CA HIS A 133 1.71 -2.98 -3.50
C HIS A 133 1.21 -3.50 -2.14
N ALA A 134 -0.11 -3.43 -1.90
CA ALA A 134 -0.72 -3.82 -0.63
C ALA A 134 -0.36 -5.24 -0.18
N ALA A 135 -0.27 -6.18 -1.14
CA ALA A 135 -0.02 -7.60 -0.87
C ALA A 135 1.40 -7.89 -0.34
N THR A 136 2.38 -7.04 -0.64
CA THR A 136 3.79 -7.20 -0.23
C THR A 136 4.20 -6.20 0.85
N LEU A 137 3.33 -5.25 1.19
CA LEU A 137 3.60 -4.19 2.15
C LEU A 137 3.97 -4.71 3.55
N ASP A 138 3.35 -5.81 3.98
CA ASP A 138 3.69 -6.44 5.27
C ASP A 138 5.08 -7.07 5.27
N ALA A 139 5.55 -7.55 4.13
CA ALA A 139 6.93 -8.00 3.99
C ALA A 139 7.88 -6.82 4.12
N TYR A 140 7.58 -5.68 3.50
CA TYR A 140 8.40 -4.48 3.62
C TYR A 140 8.48 -3.99 5.07
N ARG A 141 7.35 -3.91 5.79
CA ARG A 141 7.32 -3.53 7.20
C ARG A 141 8.16 -4.45 8.07
N GLU A 142 7.97 -5.76 7.96
CA GLU A 142 8.71 -6.74 8.75
C GLU A 142 10.23 -6.65 8.49
N ALA A 143 10.63 -6.50 7.23
CA ALA A 143 12.04 -6.36 6.87
C ALA A 143 12.66 -5.06 7.38
N HIS A 144 11.92 -3.95 7.28
CA HIS A 144 12.37 -2.63 7.74
C HIS A 144 12.52 -2.59 9.26
N ASP A 145 11.54 -3.13 10.00
CA ASP A 145 11.60 -3.23 11.47
C ASP A 145 12.81 -4.07 11.93
N ILE A 146 13.12 -5.17 11.24
CA ILE A 146 14.30 -5.98 11.55
C ILE A 146 15.59 -5.20 11.29
N THR A 147 15.66 -4.48 10.17
CA THR A 147 16.84 -3.69 9.77
C THR A 147 17.08 -2.54 10.75
N GLU A 148 16.04 -1.80 11.16
CA GLU A 148 16.16 -0.74 12.15
C GLU A 148 16.59 -1.24 13.54
N ARG A 149 16.09 -2.41 13.97
CA ARG A 149 16.49 -3.01 15.25
C ARG A 149 17.92 -3.52 15.21
N HIS A 150 18.38 -4.03 14.07
CA HIS A 150 19.76 -4.46 13.89
C HIS A 150 20.74 -3.31 14.14
N GLU A 151 20.45 -2.12 13.63
CA GLU A 151 21.27 -0.93 13.85
C GLU A 151 21.35 -0.52 15.34
N ARG A 152 20.42 -0.95 16.19
CA ARG A 152 20.30 -0.52 17.59
C ARG A 152 20.69 -1.59 18.62
N ASP A 153 20.20 -2.83 18.48
CA ASP A 153 20.16 -3.82 19.58
C ASP A 153 20.73 -5.21 19.21
N GLY A 154 21.18 -5.41 17.97
CA GLY A 154 21.66 -6.71 17.46
C GLY A 154 20.52 -7.69 17.17
N VAL A 155 20.61 -8.41 16.05
CA VAL A 155 19.55 -9.28 15.52
C VAL A 155 20.13 -10.65 15.18
N SER A 156 19.35 -11.72 15.34
CA SER A 156 19.82 -13.08 15.04
C SER A 156 20.01 -13.30 13.52
N THR A 157 20.94 -14.18 13.12
CA THR A 157 21.18 -14.49 11.70
C THR A 157 19.95 -15.04 10.99
N ASP A 158 19.06 -15.73 11.70
CA ASP A 158 17.81 -16.25 11.14
C ASP A 158 16.80 -15.14 10.85
N GLU A 159 16.73 -14.12 11.71
CA GLU A 159 15.95 -12.91 11.46
C GLU A 159 16.51 -12.13 10.27
N LEU A 160 17.84 -12.00 10.15
CA LEU A 160 18.46 -11.37 8.98
C LEU A 160 18.08 -12.11 7.68
N ARG A 161 18.13 -13.45 7.69
CA ARG A 161 17.73 -14.27 6.54
C ARG A 161 16.24 -14.09 6.20
N ARG A 162 15.40 -13.93 7.22
CA ARG A 162 13.97 -13.67 7.03
C ARG A 162 13.75 -12.28 6.44
N ALA A 163 14.41 -11.24 6.97
CA ALA A 163 14.34 -9.88 6.45
C ALA A 163 14.75 -9.82 4.97
N MET A 164 15.82 -10.51 4.58
CA MET A 164 16.26 -10.55 3.18
C MET A 164 15.21 -11.18 2.25
N GLN A 165 14.53 -12.24 2.70
CA GLN A 165 13.41 -12.83 1.94
C GLN A 165 12.20 -11.91 1.86
N ARG A 166 11.92 -11.17 2.92
CA ARG A 166 10.82 -10.20 2.96
C ARG A 166 11.09 -8.99 2.06
N TYR A 167 12.31 -8.46 2.07
CA TYR A 167 12.73 -7.44 1.12
C TYR A 167 12.65 -7.92 -0.33
N ARG A 168 12.98 -9.18 -0.59
CA ARG A 168 12.83 -9.76 -1.94
C ARG A 168 11.41 -9.64 -2.46
N ALA A 169 10.41 -9.97 -1.64
CA ALA A 169 9.01 -9.98 -2.05
C ALA A 169 8.54 -8.59 -2.52
N ILE A 170 8.85 -7.54 -1.77
CA ILE A 170 8.51 -6.17 -2.15
C ILE A 170 9.38 -5.66 -3.31
N PHE A 171 10.66 -6.04 -3.37
CA PHE A 171 11.54 -5.67 -4.47
C PHE A 171 11.04 -6.22 -5.81
N GLU A 172 10.73 -7.52 -5.86
CA GLU A 172 10.18 -8.17 -7.05
C GLU A 172 8.86 -7.50 -7.45
N ASP A 173 7.97 -7.22 -6.49
CA ASP A 173 6.70 -6.53 -6.78
C ASP A 173 6.89 -5.13 -7.38
N ILE A 174 7.77 -4.31 -6.79
CA ILE A 174 8.05 -2.94 -7.29
C ILE A 174 8.70 -2.99 -8.68
N VAL A 175 9.65 -3.89 -8.89
CA VAL A 175 10.41 -3.98 -10.14
C VAL A 175 9.60 -4.69 -11.23
N GLU A 176 8.75 -5.66 -10.91
CA GLU A 176 7.94 -6.40 -11.86
C GLU A 176 6.63 -5.71 -12.19
N THR A 177 6.04 -4.92 -11.28
CA THR A 177 4.74 -4.27 -11.51
C THR A 177 4.74 -3.50 -12.82
N ARG A 178 3.98 -4.05 -13.76
CA ARG A 178 3.61 -3.42 -15.03
C ARG A 178 2.30 -2.71 -14.71
N THR A 179 2.32 -1.40 -14.48
CA THR A 179 1.10 -0.59 -14.34
C THR A 179 0.06 -1.02 -15.36
N THR A 180 -1.14 -1.36 -14.90
CA THR A 180 -2.30 -1.51 -15.76
C THR A 180 -2.60 -0.13 -16.34
N THR A 181 -2.21 0.08 -17.60
CA THR A 181 -2.62 1.26 -18.35
C THR A 181 -4.14 1.26 -18.34
N LYS A 182 -4.74 2.26 -17.71
CA LYS A 182 -6.17 2.55 -17.81
C LYS A 182 -6.37 3.08 -19.24
N GLU A 183 -6.74 2.17 -20.16
CA GLU A 183 -7.25 2.53 -21.50
C GLU A 183 -8.54 3.35 -21.40
#